data_AF-A0A9W9KL13-F1
#
_entry.id   AF-A0A9W9KL13-F1
#
_cell.length_a   1.000
_cell.length_b   1.000
_cell.length_c   1.000
_cell.angle_alpha   90.00
_cell.angle_beta   90.00
_cell.angle_gamma   90.00
#
_symmetry.space_group_name_H-M   'P 1'
#
loop_
_entity.id
_entity.type
_entity.pdbx_description
1 polymer ?
#
loop_
_entity_poly.entity_id
_entity_poly.type
_entity_poly.pdbx_seq_one_letter_code
_entity_poly.pdbx_strand_id
1 'polypeptide(L)'
;MFCIVLEVTESRVIGFITKYIPDVTLGDTGTLETANPKRPFRFEWLKQFAKLVDFLNLKLGIVHQNIAPRNLLVDPETDNILLFDFDWAANGTEDLLDGRDDVSSVSFTLRNIITWHTF
;
A
#
# COMPACT_ATOMS: atom_id res chain seq x y z
N MET A 1 11.69 9.23 8.59
CA MET A 1 13.12 8.87 8.65
C MET A 1 13.18 7.35 8.61
N PHE A 2 13.78 6.77 7.56
CA PHE A 2 13.99 5.32 7.47
C PHE A 2 15.40 5.02 7.97
N CYS A 3 15.56 4.04 8.85
CA CYS A 3 16.87 3.56 9.29
C CYS A 3 17.08 2.17 8.69
N ILE A 4 18.13 2.03 7.89
CA ILE A 4 18.58 0.74 7.35
C ILE A 4 19.79 0.32 8.20
N VAL A 5 19.66 -0.78 8.95
CA VAL A 5 20.80 -1.37 9.67
C VAL A 5 21.45 -2.40 8.75
N LEU A 6 22.62 -2.05 8.20
CA LEU A 6 23.46 -2.98 7.43
C LEU A 6 24.58 -3.49 8.33
N GLU A 7 24.51 -4.77 8.66
CA GLU A 7 25.65 -5.53 9.13
C GLU A 7 25.99 -6.45 7.93
N VAL A 8 27.25 -6.55 7.48
CA VAL A 8 27.70 -7.41 6.33
C VAL A 8 28.91 -8.27 6.71
N THR A 9 28.71 -9.58 6.97
CA THR A 9 29.75 -10.62 7.21
C THR A 9 29.23 -12.03 7.58
N GLU A 10 28.00 -12.29 8.09
CA GLU A 10 27.50 -13.65 8.47
C GLU A 10 25.95 -13.72 8.54
N SER A 11 25.25 -14.48 7.66
CA SER A 11 23.77 -14.73 7.63
C SER A 11 22.88 -13.66 8.29
N ARG A 12 22.73 -12.50 7.63
CA ARG A 12 22.23 -11.28 8.26
C ARG A 12 20.78 -10.99 7.92
N VAL A 13 19.99 -10.74 8.96
CA VAL A 13 18.66 -10.15 8.86
C VAL A 13 18.83 -8.67 8.54
N ILE A 14 18.26 -8.22 7.43
CA ILE A 14 18.11 -6.79 7.15
C ILE A 14 16.80 -6.35 7.79
N GLY A 15 16.90 -5.57 8.86
CA GLY A 15 15.76 -4.97 9.54
C GLY A 15 15.49 -3.57 9.00
N PHE A 16 14.23 -3.28 8.69
CA PHE A 16 13.75 -1.93 8.38
C PHE A 16 12.89 -1.43 9.53
N ILE A 17 13.16 -0.21 9.99
CA ILE A 17 12.30 0.49 10.94
C ILE A 17 11.50 1.53 10.17
N THR A 18 10.17 1.39 10.18
CA THR A 18 9.22 2.32 9.56
C THR A 18 8.42 3.07 10.63
N LYS A 19 7.74 4.17 10.25
CA LYS A 19 6.81 4.86 11.15
C LYS A 19 5.76 3.84 11.61
N TYR A 20 5.61 3.66 12.91
CA TYR A 20 4.50 2.90 13.45
C TYR A 20 3.19 3.64 13.15
N ILE A 21 2.30 3.00 12.41
CA ILE A 21 0.94 3.47 12.21
C ILE A 21 0.08 2.69 13.21
N PRO A 22 -0.43 3.33 14.28
CA PRO A 22 -1.21 2.64 15.29
C PRO A 22 -2.49 2.05 14.69
N ASP A 23 -2.69 0.76 14.94
CA ASP A 23 -3.83 0.00 14.43
C ASP A 23 -5.09 0.14 15.30
N VAL A 24 -5.03 0.85 16.43
CA VAL A 24 -6.11 0.79 17.42
C VAL A 24 -6.27 2.07 18.21
N THR A 25 -7.33 2.82 17.90
CA THR A 25 -8.29 3.27 18.92
C THR A 25 -9.63 3.55 18.24
N LEU A 26 -10.66 2.73 18.55
CA LEU A 26 -12.07 2.92 18.14
C LEU A 26 -12.45 2.51 16.72
N GLY A 27 -12.10 1.31 16.27
CA GLY A 27 -12.84 0.60 15.22
C GLY A 27 -12.83 1.20 13.81
N ASP A 28 -12.08 2.28 13.55
CA ASP A 28 -12.13 3.08 12.32
C ASP A 28 -10.90 2.97 11.39
N THR A 29 -9.84 2.29 11.81
CA THR A 29 -8.61 2.13 11.03
C THR A 29 -7.92 0.80 11.29
N GLY A 30 -7.67 0.11 10.18
CA GLY A 30 -6.67 -0.92 9.95
C GLY A 30 -6.24 -0.81 8.49
N THR A 31 -5.78 -1.89 7.86
CA THR A 31 -5.66 -1.87 6.40
C THR A 31 -7.04 -1.63 5.78
N LEU A 32 -7.14 -1.20 4.53
CA LEU A 32 -8.46 -1.04 3.90
C LEU A 32 -9.21 -2.37 3.77
N GLU A 33 -8.55 -3.52 4.00
CA GLU A 33 -9.19 -4.82 4.17
C GLU A 33 -9.91 -4.98 5.51
N THR A 34 -9.37 -4.41 6.59
CA THR A 34 -9.90 -4.57 7.96
C THR A 34 -10.58 -3.31 8.51
N ALA A 35 -10.68 -2.26 7.70
CA ALA A 35 -11.31 -1.00 8.07
C ALA A 35 -12.80 -1.15 8.42
N ASN A 36 -13.32 -0.21 9.23
CA ASN A 36 -14.74 -0.19 9.61
C ASN A 36 -15.63 -0.23 8.36
N PRO A 37 -16.53 -1.22 8.23
CA PRO A 37 -17.49 -1.23 7.13
C PRO A 37 -18.40 0.01 7.16
N LYS A 38 -18.61 0.64 8.34
CA LYS A 38 -19.42 1.87 8.48
C LYS A 38 -18.71 3.14 8.00
N ARG A 39 -17.39 3.11 7.81
CA ARG A 39 -16.65 4.28 7.34
C ARG A 39 -16.90 4.43 5.83
N PRO A 40 -17.48 5.54 5.38
CA PRO A 40 -17.73 5.72 3.96
C PRO A 40 -16.40 5.86 3.21
N PHE A 41 -16.33 5.21 2.05
CA PHE A 41 -15.21 5.41 1.14
C PHE A 41 -15.13 6.88 0.71
N ARG A 42 -13.92 7.47 0.76
CA ARG A 42 -13.69 8.86 0.38
C ARG A 42 -13.13 8.94 -1.03
N PHE A 43 -13.72 9.77 -1.88
CA PHE A 43 -13.23 10.02 -3.23
C PHE A 43 -11.80 10.61 -3.26
N GLU A 44 -11.38 11.28 -2.18
CA GLU A 44 -10.03 11.79 -2.07
C GLU A 44 -8.98 10.66 -1.98
N TRP A 45 -9.31 9.54 -1.32
CA TRP A 45 -8.43 8.38 -1.27
C TRP A 45 -8.19 7.77 -2.65
N LEU A 46 -9.22 7.72 -3.50
CA LEU A 46 -9.09 7.30 -4.89
C LEU A 46 -8.08 8.18 -5.64
N LYS A 47 -8.20 9.51 -5.52
CA LYS A 47 -7.28 10.43 -6.21
C LYS A 47 -5.85 10.29 -5.71
N GLN A 48 -5.66 10.18 -4.40
CA GLN A 48 -4.33 10.01 -3.82
C GLN A 48 -3.70 8.69 -4.25
N PHE A 49 -4.49 7.61 -4.23
CA PHE A 49 -4.04 6.30 -4.62
C PHE A 49 -3.64 6.23 -6.08
N ALA A 50 -4.47 6.75 -6.99
CA ALA A 50 -4.14 6.82 -8.41
C ALA A 50 -2.86 7.64 -8.65
N LYS A 51 -2.74 8.83 -8.03
CA LYS A 51 -1.53 9.66 -8.13
C LYS A 51 -0.28 8.97 -7.59
N LEU A 52 -0.41 8.21 -6.51
CA LEU A 52 0.69 7.45 -5.92
C LEU A 52 1.17 6.36 -6.89
N VAL A 53 0.24 5.59 -7.46
CA VAL A 53 0.56 4.52 -8.42
C VAL A 53 1.13 5.09 -9.72
N ASP A 54 0.59 6.21 -10.22
CA ASP A 54 1.15 6.94 -11.36
C ASP A 54 2.57 7.44 -11.06
N PHE A 55 2.80 7.95 -9.85
CA PHE A 55 4.13 8.41 -9.44
C PHE A 55 5.13 7.24 -9.40
N LEU A 56 4.76 6.10 -8.81
CA LEU A 56 5.61 4.89 -8.81
C LEU A 56 5.92 4.44 -10.24
N ASN A 57 4.88 4.17 -11.04
CA ASN A 57 5.04 3.57 -12.37
C ASN A 57 5.66 4.53 -13.40
N LEU A 58 5.18 5.78 -13.46
CA LEU A 58 5.54 6.71 -14.55
C LEU A 58 6.71 7.64 -14.20
N LYS A 59 6.93 7.94 -12.91
CA LYS A 59 8.02 8.84 -12.49
C LYS A 59 9.22 8.09 -11.96
N LEU A 60 9.01 7.02 -11.19
CA LEU A 60 10.10 6.23 -10.62
C LEU A 60 10.42 4.97 -11.42
N GLY A 61 9.52 4.53 -12.31
CA GLY A 61 9.67 3.24 -13.00
C GLY A 61 9.48 2.03 -12.08
N ILE A 62 8.90 2.24 -10.90
CA ILE A 62 8.69 1.20 -9.90
C ILE A 62 7.28 0.63 -10.06
N VAL A 63 7.18 -0.69 -10.21
CA VAL A 63 5.92 -1.43 -10.24
C VAL A 63 5.78 -2.19 -8.92
N HIS A 64 4.68 -2.02 -8.19
CA HIS A 64 4.52 -2.60 -6.86
C HIS A 64 4.17 -4.11 -6.89
N GLN A 65 3.42 -4.58 -7.89
CA GLN A 65 3.07 -5.99 -8.14
C GLN A 65 2.28 -6.72 -7.03
N ASN A 66 1.89 -6.01 -5.96
CA ASN A 66 1.16 -6.55 -4.81
C ASN A 66 0.18 -5.52 -4.25
N ILE A 67 -0.43 -4.74 -5.14
CA ILE A 67 -1.46 -3.77 -4.77
C ILE A 67 -2.74 -4.51 -4.38
N ALA A 68 -3.15 -4.34 -3.13
CA ALA A 68 -4.35 -4.95 -2.57
C ALA A 68 -4.88 -4.13 -1.37
N PRO A 69 -6.15 -4.27 -0.96
CA PRO A 69 -6.69 -3.58 0.22
C PRO A 69 -5.86 -3.80 1.49
N ARG A 70 -5.30 -5.01 1.67
CA ARG A 70 -4.41 -5.36 2.79
C ARG A 70 -3.11 -4.55 2.85
N ASN A 71 -2.69 -3.97 1.72
CA ASN A 71 -1.45 -3.21 1.59
C ASN A 71 -1.70 -1.70 1.56
N LEU A 72 -2.94 -1.28 1.82
CA LEU A 72 -3.35 0.11 1.92
C LEU A 72 -3.76 0.43 3.35
N LEU A 73 -3.26 1.54 3.88
CA LEU A 73 -3.62 2.07 5.20
C LEU A 73 -4.13 3.50 5.04
N VAL A 74 -4.92 3.97 6.01
CA VAL A 74 -5.24 5.39 6.13
C VAL A 74 -4.52 5.93 7.35
N ASP A 75 -3.64 6.92 7.15
CA ASP A 75 -2.95 7.58 8.25
C ASP A 75 -3.99 8.29 9.14
N PRO A 76 -4.06 7.99 10.45
CA PRO A 76 -5.10 8.51 11.32
C PRO A 76 -4.95 10.02 11.63
N GLU A 77 -3.76 10.58 11.47
CA GLU A 77 -3.49 12.00 11.72
C GLU A 77 -3.85 12.86 10.51
N THR A 78 -3.59 12.34 9.30
CA THR A 78 -3.71 13.11 8.06
C THR A 78 -4.86 12.67 7.16
N ASP A 79 -5.47 11.52 7.44
CA ASP A 79 -6.48 10.86 6.60
C ASP A 79 -6.00 10.51 5.19
N ASN A 80 -4.68 10.47 4.98
CA ASN A 80 -4.07 10.15 3.69
C ASN A 80 -3.93 8.64 3.51
N ILE A 81 -4.04 8.18 2.26
CA ILE A 81 -3.76 6.79 1.93
C ILE A 81 -2.25 6.53 1.89
N LEU A 82 -1.84 5.41 2.47
CA LEU A 82 -0.46 4.91 2.46
C LEU A 82 -0.43 3.53 1.82
N LEU A 83 0.56 3.29 0.94
CA LEU A 83 0.86 2.00 0.35
C LEU A 83 2.12 1.43 1.00
N PHE A 84 2.10 0.14 1.37
CA PHE A 84 3.23 -0.56 1.97
C PHE A 84 3.36 -1.98 1.39
N ASP A 85 4.38 -2.74 1.86
CA ASP A 85 4.68 -4.11 1.42
C ASP A 85 5.21 -4.18 -0.04
N PHE A 86 6.40 -3.61 -0.22
CA PHE A 86 7.13 -3.55 -1.49
C PHE A 86 8.00 -4.79 -1.76
N ASP A 87 7.76 -5.91 -1.08
CA ASP A 87 8.59 -7.12 -1.19
C ASP A 87 8.60 -7.70 -2.62
N TRP A 88 7.59 -7.36 -3.42
CA TRP A 88 7.42 -7.78 -4.82
C TRP A 88 7.69 -6.64 -5.80
N ALA A 89 8.20 -5.49 -5.34
CA ALA A 89 8.40 -4.34 -6.20
C ALA A 89 9.48 -4.61 -7.26
N ALA A 90 9.19 -4.23 -8.49
CA ALA A 90 10.09 -4.30 -9.63
C ALA A 90 10.51 -2.90 -10.07
N ASN A 91 11.70 -2.80 -10.66
CA ASN A 91 12.19 -1.57 -11.28
C ASN A 91 12.34 -1.78 -12.79
N GLY A 92 11.60 -0.98 -13.57
CA GLY A 92 11.56 -1.08 -15.02
C GLY A 92 11.03 -2.43 -15.46
N THR A 93 11.87 -3.20 -16.17
CA THR A 93 11.54 -4.54 -16.67
C THR A 93 12.17 -5.67 -15.87
N GLU A 94 12.95 -5.34 -14.83
CA GLU A 94 13.60 -6.33 -13.97
C GLU A 94 12.60 -6.83 -12.93
N ASP A 95 12.61 -8.14 -12.66
CA ASP A 95 11.75 -8.79 -11.66
C ASP A 95 10.22 -8.62 -11.87
N LEU A 96 9.81 -8.30 -13.10
CA LEU A 96 8.39 -8.31 -13.48
C LEU A 96 7.86 -9.74 -13.50
N LEU A 97 6.75 -9.93 -12.82
CA LEU A 97 6.03 -11.19 -12.75
C LEU A 97 4.82 -11.13 -13.67
N ASP A 98 4.63 -12.21 -14.43
CA ASP A 98 3.54 -12.30 -15.38
C ASP A 98 2.17 -12.14 -14.69
N GLY A 99 1.31 -11.31 -15.27
CA GLY A 99 -0.02 -11.01 -14.74
C GLY A 99 -0.08 -10.13 -13.48
N ARG A 100 1.02 -9.50 -13.05
CA ARG A 100 1.04 -8.61 -11.87
C ARG A 100 1.19 -7.13 -12.23
N ASP A 101 0.24 -6.63 -12.98
CA ASP A 101 0.20 -5.21 -13.34
C ASP A 101 -0.51 -4.37 -12.25
N ASP A 102 0.08 -3.21 -11.94
CA ASP A 102 -0.46 -2.30 -10.92
C ASP A 102 -1.82 -1.71 -11.31
N VAL A 103 -2.10 -1.53 -12.60
CA VAL A 103 -3.33 -0.87 -13.08
C VAL A 103 -4.57 -1.75 -12.85
N SER A 104 -4.49 -3.02 -13.22
CA SER A 104 -5.51 -4.03 -12.94
C SER A 104 -5.68 -4.22 -11.44
N SER A 105 -4.57 -4.22 -10.70
CA SER A 105 -4.58 -4.37 -9.24
C SER A 105 -5.25 -3.19 -8.54
N VAL A 106 -5.02 -1.96 -8.99
CA VAL A 106 -5.77 -0.75 -8.55
C VAL A 106 -7.25 -0.93 -8.82
N SER A 107 -7.63 -1.32 -10.04
CA SER A 107 -9.03 -1.50 -10.44
C SER A 107 -9.76 -2.53 -9.57
N PHE A 108 -9.11 -3.67 -9.31
CA PHE A 108 -9.64 -4.72 -8.45
C PHE A 108 -9.74 -4.26 -6.98
N THR A 109 -8.71 -3.58 -6.49
CA THR A 109 -8.67 -3.03 -5.12
C THR A 109 -9.77 -2.01 -4.89
N LEU A 110 -9.98 -1.08 -5.83
CA LEU A 110 -11.05 -0.09 -5.77
C LEU A 110 -12.43 -0.72 -5.78
N ARG A 111 -12.66 -1.69 -6.68
CA ARG A 111 -13.91 -2.45 -6.70
C ARG A 111 -14.17 -3.05 -5.32
N ASN A 112 -13.18 -3.74 -4.76
CA ASN A 112 -13.30 -4.35 -3.44
C ASN A 112 -13.64 -3.31 -2.37
N ILE A 113 -12.85 -2.25 -2.21
CA ILE A 113 -13.09 -1.24 -1.16
C ILE A 113 -14.48 -0.60 -1.32
N ILE A 114 -14.99 -0.41 -2.53
CA ILE A 114 -16.33 0.13 -2.71
C ILE A 114 -17.39 -0.92 -2.34
N THR A 115 -17.27 -2.15 -2.85
CA THR A 115 -18.33 -3.16 -2.69
C THR A 115 -18.38 -3.81 -1.32
N TRP A 116 -17.24 -4.04 -0.67
CA TRP A 116 -17.17 -4.63 0.68
C TRP A 116 -17.71 -3.69 1.76
N HIS A 117 -17.76 -2.38 1.50
CA HIS A 117 -18.34 -1.37 2.40
C HIS A 117 -19.83 -1.10 2.12
N THR A 118 -20.48 -1.85 1.22
CA THR A 118 -21.89 -1.61 0.84
C THR A 118 -22.87 -2.67 1.39
N PHE A 119 -22.41 -3.71 2.10
CA PHE A 119 -23.26 -4.76 2.68
C PHE A 119 -22.95 -5.04 4.15
#